data_AF-A0A946BEL1-F1
#
_entry.id   AF-A0A946BEL1-F1
#
_cell.length_a   1.000
_cell.length_b   1.000
_cell.length_c   1.000
_cell.angle_alpha   90.00
_cell.angle_beta   90.00
_cell.angle_gamma   90.00
#
_symmetry.space_group_name_H-M   'P 1'
#
loop_
_entity.id
_entity.type
_entity.pdbx_description
1 polymer ?
#
loop_
_entity_poly.entity_id
_entity_poly.type
_entity_poly.pdbx_seq_one_letter_code
_entity_poly.pdbx_strand_id
1 'polypeptide(L)'
;MVFIGGPRQVGKTFLSKNILEQAYPSGRYFNWDFTEDQQDLLSLKWHNDDGLIVFDELHKYKNWKNWIKGIFDTNKGPLNFLVTGSA
;
A
#
# COMPACT_ATOMS: atom_id res chain seq x y z
N MET A 1 3.24 -9.88 -2.14
CA MET A 1 3.54 -8.46 -1.93
C MET A 1 4.61 -8.02 -2.91
N VAL A 2 4.47 -6.84 -3.51
CA VAL A 2 5.42 -6.24 -4.46
C VAL A 2 5.89 -4.89 -3.92
N PHE A 3 7.17 -4.57 -4.11
CA PHE A 3 7.76 -3.28 -3.76
C PHE A 3 8.21 -2.56 -5.03
N ILE A 4 7.80 -1.30 -5.17
CA ILE A 4 8.25 -0.39 -6.22
C ILE A 4 9.13 0.69 -5.57
N GLY A 5 10.44 0.51 -5.69
CA GLY A 5 11.44 1.51 -5.30
C GLY A 5 11.87 2.37 -6.47
N GLY A 6 12.26 3.62 -6.20
CA GLY A 6 12.93 4.47 -7.19
C GLY A 6 12.90 5.96 -6.84
N PRO A 7 13.59 6.82 -7.61
CA PRO A 7 13.65 8.25 -7.35
C PRO A 7 12.26 8.91 -7.32
N ARG A 8 12.17 10.11 -6.73
CA ARG A 8 10.94 10.90 -6.77
C ARG A 8 10.57 11.22 -8.23
N GLN A 9 9.27 11.35 -8.50
CA GLN A 9 8.73 11.80 -9.79
C GLN A 9 8.97 10.87 -11.01
N VAL A 10 9.35 9.61 -10.80
CA VAL A 10 9.49 8.62 -11.90
C VAL A 10 8.19 7.85 -12.24
N GLY A 11 7.04 8.29 -11.71
CA GLY A 11 5.74 7.69 -12.04
C GLY A 11 5.27 6.52 -11.15
N LYS A 12 5.93 6.23 -10.02
CA LYS A 12 5.54 5.12 -9.10
C LYS A 12 4.09 5.21 -8.63
N THR A 13 3.67 6.39 -8.17
CA THR A 13 2.30 6.65 -7.72
C THR A 13 1.30 6.51 -8.87
N PHE A 14 1.65 7.02 -10.07
CA PHE A 14 0.80 6.90 -11.25
C PHE A 14 0.57 5.43 -11.64
N LEU A 15 1.65 4.64 -11.71
CA LEU A 15 1.58 3.22 -12.01
C LEU A 15 0.70 2.47 -10.99
N SER A 16 0.87 2.76 -9.71
CA SER A 16 0.13 2.08 -8.64
C SER A 16 -1.37 2.38 -8.69
N LYS A 17 -1.75 3.63 -8.94
CA LYS A 17 -3.15 4.03 -9.14
C LYS A 17 -3.75 3.42 -10.40
N ASN A 18 -3.00 3.42 -11.50
CA ASN A 18 -3.45 2.85 -12.76
C ASN A 18 -3.71 1.33 -12.65
N ILE A 19 -2.84 0.58 -11.97
CA ILE A 19 -3.06 -0.85 -11.68
C ILE A 19 -4.34 -1.05 -10.87
N LEU A 20 -4.56 -0.22 -9.85
CA LEU A 20 -5.75 -0.31 -9.00
C LEU A 20 -7.01 -0.06 -9.82
N GLU A 21 -7.07 1.04 -10.58
CA GLU A 21 -8.22 1.39 -11.42
C GLU A 21 -8.53 0.33 -12.49
N GLN A 22 -7.52 -0.28 -13.12
CA GLN A 22 -7.73 -1.21 -14.24
C GLN A 22 -7.98 -2.65 -13.82
N ALA A 23 -7.32 -3.12 -12.76
CA ALA A 23 -7.33 -4.55 -12.39
C ALA A 23 -8.02 -4.82 -11.04
N TYR A 24 -8.19 -3.82 -10.18
CA TYR A 24 -8.72 -3.99 -8.83
C TYR A 24 -9.75 -2.89 -8.49
N PRO A 25 -10.98 -2.96 -9.04
CA PRO A 25 -12.00 -1.94 -8.81
C PRO A 25 -12.37 -1.72 -7.33
N SER A 26 -12.28 -2.77 -6.50
CA SER A 26 -12.47 -2.70 -5.03
C SER A 26 -11.19 -2.40 -4.26
N GLY A 27 -10.07 -2.20 -4.95
CA GLY A 27 -8.77 -1.97 -4.33
C GLY A 27 -8.74 -0.69 -3.50
N ARG A 28 -7.83 -0.65 -2.54
CA ARG A 28 -7.65 0.50 -1.64
C ARG A 28 -6.26 1.07 -1.80
N TYR A 29 -6.19 2.40 -1.77
CA TYR A 29 -4.96 3.15 -1.85
C TYR A 29 -4.82 4.01 -0.60
N PHE A 30 -3.65 3.93 0.03
CA PHE A 30 -3.31 4.72 1.21
C PHE A 30 -1.98 5.42 0.95
N ASN A 31 -1.95 6.74 1.13
CA ASN A 31 -0.74 7.55 1.04
C ASN A 31 -0.26 7.96 2.42
N TRP A 32 0.96 7.57 2.79
CA TRP A 32 1.51 7.94 4.10
C TRP A 32 1.68 9.46 4.29
N ASP A 33 1.79 10.25 3.22
CA ASP A 33 1.86 11.71 3.34
C ASP A 33 0.51 12.37 3.70
N PHE A 34 -0.59 11.62 3.68
CA PHE A 34 -1.92 12.11 4.03
C PHE A 34 -2.35 11.58 5.41
N THR A 35 -2.69 12.48 6.33
CA THR A 35 -2.89 12.15 7.75
C THR A 35 -4.06 11.19 7.97
N GLU A 36 -5.15 11.38 7.24
CA GLU A 36 -6.34 10.54 7.30
C GLU A 36 -6.02 9.12 6.81
N ASP A 37 -5.25 9.01 5.72
CA ASP A 37 -4.78 7.72 5.22
C ASP A 37 -3.85 7.03 6.22
N GLN A 38 -3.00 7.76 6.95
CA GLN A 38 -2.19 7.16 8.02
C GLN A 38 -3.08 6.51 9.08
N GLN A 39 -4.14 7.19 9.50
CA GLN A 39 -5.08 6.67 10.51
C GLN A 39 -5.83 5.45 10.00
N ASP A 40 -6.37 5.52 8.78
CA ASP A 40 -7.08 4.42 8.15
C ASP A 40 -6.17 3.21 7.87
N LEU A 41 -4.91 3.47 7.50
CA LEU A 41 -3.88 2.46 7.30
C LEU A 41 -3.51 1.74 8.60
N LEU A 42 -3.24 2.49 9.67
CA LEU A 42 -2.85 1.92 10.96
C LEU A 42 -4.00 1.16 11.65
N SER A 43 -5.25 1.54 11.36
CA SER A 43 -6.45 0.86 11.83
C SER A 43 -6.90 -0.30 10.94
N LEU A 44 -6.14 -0.61 9.88
CA LEU A 44 -6.41 -1.69 8.93
C LEU A 44 -7.77 -1.58 8.24
N LYS A 45 -8.15 -0.37 7.83
CA LYS A 45 -9.48 -0.06 7.28
C LYS A 45 -9.62 -0.48 5.80
N TRP A 46 -9.51 -1.78 5.57
CA TRP A 46 -9.78 -2.47 4.31
C TRP A 46 -10.43 -3.83 4.59
N HIS A 47 -11.00 -4.42 3.55
CA HIS A 47 -11.67 -5.71 3.61
C HIS A 47 -10.86 -6.78 2.85
N ASN A 48 -11.13 -8.05 3.13
CA ASN A 48 -10.41 -9.16 2.49
C ASN A 48 -10.74 -9.32 1.00
N ASP A 49 -11.88 -8.79 0.56
CA ASP A 49 -12.37 -8.79 -0.82
C ASP A 49 -11.94 -7.56 -1.63
N ASP A 50 -11.22 -6.60 -1.02
CA ASP A 50 -10.66 -5.44 -1.74
C ASP A 50 -9.61 -5.84 -2.80
N GLY A 51 -9.03 -7.05 -2.67
CA GLY A 51 -8.17 -7.68 -3.68
C GLY A 51 -6.75 -7.10 -3.77
N LEU A 52 -6.58 -5.78 -3.79
CA LEU A 52 -5.29 -5.09 -3.78
C LEU A 52 -5.30 -3.91 -2.82
N ILE A 53 -4.30 -3.88 -1.93
CA ILE A 53 -4.01 -2.73 -1.07
C ILE A 53 -2.69 -2.09 -1.50
N VAL A 54 -2.72 -0.80 -1.79
CA VAL A 54 -1.56 0.01 -2.14
C VAL A 54 -1.14 0.87 -0.97
N PHE A 55 0.13 0.79 -0.59
CA PHE A 55 0.77 1.63 0.41
C PHE A 55 1.79 2.55 -0.26
N ASP A 56 1.43 3.82 -0.47
CA ASP A 56 2.29 4.82 -1.08
C ASP A 56 3.17 5.51 -0.03
N GLU A 57 4.47 5.63 -0.31
CA GLU A 57 5.47 6.25 0.55
C GLU A 57 5.54 5.69 1.99
N LEU A 58 5.16 4.42 2.17
CA LEU A 58 5.12 3.72 3.46
C LEU A 58 6.48 3.76 4.20
N HIS A 59 7.59 3.87 3.46
CA HIS A 59 8.93 3.92 4.02
C HIS A 59 9.15 5.07 5.03
N LYS A 60 8.31 6.12 5.01
CA LYS A 60 8.31 7.24 5.96
C LYS A 60 7.82 6.84 7.36
N TYR A 61 7.07 5.76 7.48
CA TYR A 61 6.69 5.22 8.78
C TYR A 61 7.88 4.51 9.44
N LYS A 62 8.39 5.03 10.55
CA LYS A 62 9.64 4.57 11.20
C LYS A 62 9.78 3.03 11.34
N ASN A 63 8.69 2.32 11.62
CA ASN A 63 8.70 0.87 11.86
C ASN A 63 8.01 0.07 10.74
N TRP A 64 7.90 0.64 9.54
CA TRP A 64 7.10 0.08 8.46
C TRP A 64 7.43 -1.36 8.09
N LYS A 65 8.72 -1.75 8.12
CA LYS A 65 9.17 -3.09 7.73
C LYS A 65 8.57 -4.17 8.64
N ASN A 66 8.63 -3.96 9.96
CA ASN A 66 8.08 -4.90 10.93
C ASN A 66 6.55 -4.90 10.87
N TRP A 67 5.95 -3.73 10.69
CA TRP A 67 4.51 -3.58 10.58
C TRP A 67 3.96 -4.34 9.37
N ILE A 68 4.49 -4.11 8.17
CA ILE A 68 4.00 -4.77 6.95
C ILE A 68 4.27 -6.27 6.94
N LYS A 69 5.38 -6.71 7.55
CA LYS A 69 5.65 -8.13 7.78
C LYS A 69 4.56 -8.75 8.65
N GLY A 70 4.19 -8.09 9.75
CA GLY A 70 3.11 -8.55 10.62
C GLY A 70 1.77 -8.66 9.89
N ILE A 71 1.42 -7.69 9.05
CA ILE A 71 0.22 -7.75 8.21
C ILE A 71 0.28 -8.94 7.27
N PHE A 72 1.39 -9.11 6.55
CA PHE A 72 1.53 -10.20 5.58
C PHE A 72 1.51 -11.59 6.24
N ASP A 73 2.19 -11.76 7.38
CA ASP A 73 2.23 -13.04 8.10
C ASP A 73 0.85 -13.43 8.66
N THR A 74 0.01 -12.44 9.02
CA THR A 74 -1.33 -12.65 9.57
C THR A 74 -2.40 -12.81 8.48
N ASN A 75 -2.19 -12.18 7.31
CA ASN A 75 -3.16 -12.15 6.25
C ASN A 75 -2.97 -13.33 5.29
N LYS A 76 -3.76 -14.40 5.49
CA LYS A 76 -3.79 -15.60 4.62
C LYS A 76 -4.85 -15.53 3.52
N GLY A 77 -5.51 -14.37 3.37
CA GLY A 77 -6.59 -14.16 2.41
C GLY A 77 -6.12 -13.86 0.99
N PRO A 78 -7.04 -13.59 0.06
CA PRO A 78 -6.74 -13.29 -1.34
C PRO A 78 -6.17 -11.87 -1.55
N LEU A 79 -5.79 -11.17 -0.48
CA LEU A 79 -5.30 -9.80 -0.53
C LEU A 79 -3.89 -9.71 -1.08
N ASN A 80 -3.74 -8.89 -2.10
CA ASN A 80 -2.44 -8.49 -2.64
C ASN A 80 -2.00 -7.16 -2.03
N PHE A 81 -0.69 -6.97 -1.94
CA PHE A 81 -0.09 -5.75 -1.39
C PHE A 81 0.92 -5.18 -2.37
N LEU A 82 0.79 -3.88 -2.65
CA LEU A 82 1.74 -3.10 -3.44
C LEU A 82 2.27 -1.97 -2.57
N VAL A 83 3.59 -1.88 -2.43
CA VAL A 83 4.23 -0.84 -1.62
C VAL A 83 5.10 0.00 -2.53
N THR A 84 5.01 1.31 -2.39
CA THR A 84 5.97 2.22 -3.02
C THR A 84 6.88 2.84 -1.95
N GLY A 85 8.07 3.26 -2.37
CA GLY A 85 8.90 4.15 -1.58
C GLY A 85 9.88 4.90 -2.45
N SER A 86 10.05 6.18 -2.18
CA SER A 86 11.22 6.90 -2.66
C SER A 86 12.49 6.36 -2.00
N ALA A 87 13.53 6.13 -2.80
CA ALA A 87 14.89 5.93 -2.32
C ALA A 87 15.57 7.28 -2.04
#